data_AF-A0AAQ0RU69-F1
#
_entry.id   AF-A0AAQ0RU69-F1
#
_cell.length_a   1.000
_cell.length_b   1.000
_cell.length_c   1.000
_cell.angle_alpha   90.00
_cell.angle_beta   90.00
_cell.angle_gamma   90.00
#
_symmetry.space_group_name_H-M   'P 1'
#
loop_
_entity.id
_entity.type
_entity.pdbx_description
1 polymer ?
#
loop_
_entity_poly.entity_id
_entity_poly.type
_entity_poly.pdbx_seq_one_letter_code
_entity_poly.pdbx_strand_id
1 'polypeptide(L)'
;MTSPTTKELLMRVIAMESPKLFDGSGNEPIEVTSYSYQEEGMRLCDTCDYPELLFIGYRTRGGKTKHLEYEYFDLSDLLRTLDKWDRQHDDTRKSDA
;
A
#
# COMPACT_ATOMS: atom_id res chain seq x y z
N MET A 1 16.11 -16.78 2.01
CA MET A 1 14.85 -16.04 1.86
C MET A 1 15.14 -14.84 1.00
N THR A 2 14.45 -14.70 -0.14
CA THR A 2 14.50 -13.45 -0.92
C THR A 2 13.76 -12.37 -0.15
N SER A 3 14.35 -11.18 -0.06
CA SER A 3 13.67 -10.01 0.50
C SER A 3 12.43 -9.70 -0.33
N PRO A 4 11.30 -9.32 0.32
CA PRO A 4 10.10 -8.93 -0.41
C PRO A 4 10.39 -7.72 -1.31
N THR A 5 9.77 -7.71 -2.47
CA THR A 5 9.81 -6.58 -3.40
C THR A 5 8.98 -5.41 -2.86
N THR A 6 9.28 -4.19 -3.30
CA THR A 6 8.47 -3.01 -2.94
C THR A 6 6.99 -3.20 -3.27
N LYS A 7 6.66 -3.86 -4.38
CA LYS A 7 5.27 -4.14 -4.78
C LYS A 7 4.56 -5.08 -3.82
N GLU A 8 5.25 -6.12 -3.34
CA GLU A 8 4.70 -7.04 -2.33
C GLU A 8 4.48 -6.32 -0.99
N LEU A 9 5.38 -5.42 -0.61
CA LEU A 9 5.21 -4.58 0.58
C LEU A 9 4.00 -3.65 0.41
N LEU A 10 3.88 -2.96 -0.72
CA LEU A 10 2.75 -2.08 -1.00
C LEU A 10 1.40 -2.82 -1.03
N MET A 11 1.39 -4.09 -1.42
CA MET A 11 0.19 -4.92 -1.33
C MET A 11 -0.33 -5.04 0.12
N ARG A 12 0.59 -5.14 1.09
CA ARG A 12 0.26 -5.17 2.53
C ARG A 12 -0.34 -3.85 3.01
N VAL A 13 0.16 -2.73 2.49
CA VAL A 13 -0.41 -1.40 2.76
C VAL A 13 -1.85 -1.33 2.30
N ILE A 14 -2.16 -1.80 1.08
CA ILE A 14 -3.54 -1.85 0.59
C ILE A 14 -4.43 -2.68 1.53
N ALA A 15 -3.93 -3.83 2.02
CA ALA A 15 -4.66 -4.68 2.96
C ALA A 15 -4.98 -3.97 4.30
N MET A 16 -4.04 -3.16 4.82
CA MET A 16 -4.22 -2.46 6.09
C MET A 16 -5.09 -1.21 5.99
N GLU A 17 -4.83 -0.36 4.99
CA GLU A 17 -5.48 0.95 4.88
C GLU A 17 -6.83 0.86 4.14
N SER A 18 -6.99 -0.14 3.28
CA SER A 18 -8.21 -0.37 2.50
C SER A 18 -8.77 -1.80 2.68
N PRO A 19 -9.00 -2.28 3.91
CA PRO A 19 -9.40 -3.68 4.16
C PRO A 19 -10.72 -4.06 3.50
N LYS A 20 -11.61 -3.09 3.29
CA LYS A 20 -12.90 -3.29 2.60
C LYS A 20 -12.77 -3.76 1.15
N LEU A 21 -11.60 -3.60 0.53
CA LEU A 21 -11.34 -4.09 -0.81
C LEU A 21 -11.10 -5.61 -0.84
N PHE A 22 -10.81 -6.25 0.30
CA PHE A 22 -10.56 -7.69 0.41
C PHE A 22 -11.83 -8.44 0.81
N ASP A 23 -12.86 -8.30 -0.02
CA ASP A 23 -14.21 -8.83 0.20
C ASP A 23 -14.53 -10.07 -0.64
N GLY A 24 -13.57 -10.62 -1.37
CA GLY A 24 -13.75 -11.74 -2.30
C GLY A 24 -14.30 -11.35 -3.67
N SER A 25 -14.66 -10.09 -3.89
CA SER A 25 -15.29 -9.63 -5.13
C SER A 25 -14.33 -9.60 -6.31
N GLY A 26 -14.87 -9.39 -7.52
CA GLY A 26 -14.06 -9.13 -8.71
C GLY A 26 -13.24 -7.82 -8.62
N ASN A 27 -13.51 -6.96 -7.64
CA ASN A 27 -12.73 -5.74 -7.41
C ASN A 27 -11.57 -5.95 -6.44
N GLU A 28 -11.46 -7.13 -5.84
CA GLU A 28 -10.42 -7.43 -4.86
C GLU A 28 -9.02 -7.24 -5.47
N PRO A 29 -8.11 -6.50 -4.82
CA PRO A 29 -6.73 -6.38 -5.26
C PRO A 29 -6.03 -7.74 -5.21
N ILE A 30 -5.28 -8.08 -6.27
CA ILE A 30 -4.49 -9.32 -6.31
C ILE A 30 -3.00 -9.09 -6.53
N GLU A 31 -2.61 -7.94 -7.06
CA GLU A 31 -1.22 -7.63 -7.40
C GLU A 31 -1.03 -6.11 -7.57
N VAL A 32 0.04 -5.55 -7.01
CA VAL A 32 0.46 -4.17 -7.29
C VAL A 32 1.25 -4.14 -8.60
N THR A 33 0.78 -3.36 -9.57
CA THR A 33 1.38 -3.26 -10.91
C THR A 33 2.33 -2.08 -11.05
N SER A 34 2.05 -0.97 -10.34
CA SER A 34 2.83 0.26 -10.39
C SER A 34 2.69 1.05 -9.09
N TYR A 35 3.64 1.93 -8.84
CA TYR A 35 3.53 2.94 -7.79
C TYR A 35 4.30 4.18 -8.21
N SER A 36 3.86 5.34 -7.71
CA SER A 36 4.57 6.60 -7.84
C SER A 36 4.32 7.44 -6.60
N TYR A 37 5.30 8.25 -6.29
CA TYR A 37 5.27 9.13 -5.14
C TYR A 37 5.48 10.56 -5.62
N GLN A 38 4.70 11.48 -5.06
CA GLN A 38 4.84 12.90 -5.31
C GLN A 38 5.27 13.56 -3.99
N GLU A 39 6.57 13.85 -3.87
CA GLU A 39 7.08 14.79 -2.87
C GLU A 39 6.44 16.15 -3.13
N GLU A 40 5.97 16.80 -2.06
CA GLU A 40 5.43 18.17 -2.00
C GLU A 40 5.07 18.73 -3.39
N GLY A 41 3.81 18.56 -3.79
CA GLY A 41 3.31 19.06 -5.06
C GLY A 41 3.79 20.49 -5.30
N MET A 42 4.40 20.71 -6.48
CA MET A 42 4.88 22.00 -7.00
C MET A 42 4.36 23.16 -6.16
N ARG A 43 5.21 23.79 -5.33
CA ARG A 43 4.84 24.89 -4.44
C ARG A 43 4.12 26.00 -5.23
N LEU A 44 2.79 25.90 -5.33
CA LEU A 44 1.96 26.93 -5.95
C LEU A 44 1.74 28.09 -4.98
N CYS A 45 1.99 27.88 -3.68
CA CYS A 45 1.98 28.92 -2.67
C CYS A 45 2.89 28.57 -1.47
N ASP A 46 3.58 29.56 -0.91
CA ASP A 46 4.58 29.40 0.17
C ASP A 46 3.99 28.97 1.52
N THR A 47 2.67 29.00 1.68
CA THR A 47 1.94 28.66 2.92
C THR A 47 0.97 27.49 2.74
N CYS A 48 0.99 26.83 1.59
CA CYS A 48 0.10 25.73 1.29
C CYS A 48 0.77 24.42 1.72
N ASP A 49 0.21 23.74 2.72
CA ASP A 49 0.58 22.37 3.02
C ASP A 49 0.07 21.48 1.89
N TYR A 50 0.95 21.05 1.00
CA TYR A 50 0.65 20.03 0.01
C TYR A 50 1.00 18.67 0.62
N PRO A 51 0.01 17.79 0.86
CA PRO A 51 0.30 16.47 1.38
C PRO A 51 1.17 15.71 0.39
N GLU A 52 2.11 14.94 0.93
CA GLU A 52 2.78 13.89 0.18
C GLU A 52 1.75 12.86 -0.29
N LEU A 53 1.83 12.48 -1.57
CA LEU A 53 0.89 11.56 -2.19
C LEU A 53 1.59 10.27 -2.61
N LEU A 54 1.08 9.14 -2.15
CA LEU A 54 1.40 7.82 -2.70
C LEU A 54 0.28 7.34 -3.61
N PHE A 55 0.63 7.08 -4.86
CA PHE A 55 -0.25 6.43 -5.82
C PHE A 55 0.14 4.97 -5.99
N ILE A 56 -0.81 4.05 -5.83
CA ILE A 56 -0.61 2.61 -6.04
C ILE A 56 -1.55 2.12 -7.13
N GLY A 57 -0.99 1.65 -8.24
CA GLY A 57 -1.73 0.93 -9.27
C GLY A 57 -1.75 -0.57 -8.98
N TYR A 58 -2.91 -1.20 -9.10
CA TYR A 58 -3.09 -2.62 -8.81
C TYR A 58 -4.04 -3.30 -9.80
N ARG A 59 -3.82 -4.60 -10.00
CA ARG A 59 -4.73 -5.48 -10.74
C ARG A 59 -5.75 -6.08 -9.78
N THR A 60 -6.98 -6.14 -10.24
CA THR A 60 -8.11 -6.76 -9.52
C THR A 60 -8.29 -8.22 -9.91
N ARG A 61 -8.94 -8.99 -9.05
CA ARG A 61 -9.33 -10.39 -9.30
C ARG A 61 -10.13 -10.55 -10.60
N GLY A 62 -10.98 -9.58 -10.93
CA GLY A 62 -11.74 -9.51 -12.18
C GLY A 62 -10.95 -9.05 -13.40
N GLY A 63 -9.62 -8.90 -13.30
CA GLY A 63 -8.73 -8.58 -14.42
C GLY A 63 -8.64 -7.10 -14.79
N LYS A 64 -9.28 -6.20 -14.03
CA LYS A 64 -9.21 -4.74 -14.26
C LYS A 64 -8.02 -4.13 -13.52
N THR A 65 -7.44 -3.07 -14.07
CA THR A 65 -6.47 -2.22 -13.37
C THR A 65 -7.20 -1.06 -12.68
N LYS A 66 -6.80 -0.77 -11.43
CA LYS A 66 -7.32 0.34 -10.63
C LYS A 66 -6.16 1.05 -9.90
N HIS A 67 -6.47 2.20 -9.31
CA HIS A 67 -5.52 3.01 -8.56
C HIS A 67 -6.07 3.38 -7.19
N LEU A 68 -5.17 3.48 -6.21
CA LEU A 68 -5.41 4.07 -4.90
C LEU A 68 -4.47 5.26 -4.70
N GLU A 69 -4.96 6.22 -3.94
CA GLU A 69 -4.26 7.43 -3.55
C GLU A 69 -4.28 7.50 -2.02
N TYR A 70 -3.11 7.69 -1.43
CA TYR A 70 -2.93 7.89 0.01
C TYR A 70 -2.25 9.23 0.24
N GLU A 71 -2.93 10.09 1.00
CA GLU A 71 -2.44 11.41 1.42
C GLU A 71 -1.70 11.30 2.77
N TYR A 72 -0.81 12.25 3.04
CA TYR A 72 0.00 12.32 4.27
C TYR A 72 0.81 11.04 4.49
N PHE A 73 1.18 10.39 3.38
CA PHE A 73 1.84 9.11 3.37
C PHE A 73 3.35 9.32 3.42
N ASP A 74 3.84 9.75 4.58
CA ASP A 74 5.28 9.86 4.78
C ASP A 74 5.93 8.46 4.86
N LEU A 75 7.25 8.40 4.68
CA LEU A 75 7.99 7.13 4.72
C LEU A 75 7.88 6.41 6.09
N SER A 76 7.76 7.17 7.19
CA SER A 76 7.63 6.60 8.54
C SER A 76 6.27 5.93 8.73
N ASP A 77 5.23 6.53 8.15
CA ASP A 77 3.86 6.04 8.12
C ASP A 77 3.76 4.75 7.32
N LEU A 78 4.40 4.71 6.14
CA LEU A 78 4.55 3.49 5.34
C LEU A 78 5.18 2.35 6.16
N LEU A 79 6.33 2.60 6.77
CA LEU A 79 7.06 1.60 7.55
C LEU A 79 6.22 1.13 8.76
N ARG A 80 5.54 2.06 9.44
CA ARG A 80 4.65 1.72 10.56
C ARG A 80 3.47 0.85 10.11
N THR A 81 2.91 1.10 8.93
CA THR A 81 1.81 0.29 8.39
C THR A 81 2.30 -1.11 8.02
N LEU A 82 3.49 -1.24 7.43
CA LEU A 82 4.12 -2.53 7.17
C LEU A 82 4.39 -3.31 8.46
N ASP A 83 4.94 -2.66 9.50
CA ASP A 83 5.19 -3.26 10.81
C ASP A 83 3.90 -3.78 11.46
N LYS A 84 2.80 -3.02 11.34
CA LYS A 84 1.49 -3.45 11.86
C LYS A 84 0.95 -4.66 11.11
N TRP A 85 1.05 -4.68 9.79
CA TRP A 85 0.64 -5.84 8.99
C TRP A 85 1.44 -7.08 9.38
N ASP A 86 2.77 -6.95 9.48
CA ASP A 86 3.65 -8.06 9.86
C ASP A 86 3.24 -8.62 11.24
N ARG A 87 2.98 -7.75 12.24
CA ARG A 87 2.48 -8.20 13.57
C ARG A 87 1.14 -8.93 13.54
N GLN A 88 0.22 -8.55 12.65
CA GLN A 88 -1.10 -9.20 12.55
C GLN A 88 -1.04 -10.56 11.83
N HIS A 89 -0.01 -10.77 11.02
CA HIS A 89 0.14 -11.97 10.19
C HIS A 89 1.34 -12.85 10.59
N ASP A 90 2.07 -12.50 11.65
CA ASP A 90 3.21 -13.27 12.19
C ASP A 90 2.80 -14.60 12.85
N ASP A 91 1.51 -14.91 12.94
CA ASP A 91 0.98 -16.18 13.47
C ASP A 91 1.22 -17.40 12.55
N THR A 92 1.85 -17.23 11.39
CA THR A 92 2.14 -18.35 10.45
C THR A 92 3.58 -18.87 10.49
N ARG A 93 4.44 -18.39 11.41
CA ARG A 93 5.86 -18.80 11.48
C ARG A 93 6.27 -19.59 12.73
N LYS A 94 5.33 -20.06 13.54
CA LYS A 94 5.64 -20.85 14.75
C LYS A 94 5.13 -22.30 14.76
N SER A 95 4.70 -22.85 13.63
CA SER A 95 4.11 -24.20 13.61
C SER A 95 4.92 -25.28 12.90
N ASP A 96 6.19 -25.02 12.53
CA ASP A 96 7.08 -26.03 11.93
C ASP A 96 8.48 -26.03 12.59
N ALA A 97 8.53 -26.22 13.93
CA ALA A 97 9.77 -26.55 14.65
C ALA A 97 9.52 -27.59 15.73
#